data_AF-A0A3D4B9V1-F1
#
_entry.id   AF-A0A3D4B9V1-F1
#
_cell.length_a   1.000
_cell.length_b   1.000
_cell.length_c   1.000
_cell.angle_alpha   90.00
_cell.angle_beta   90.00
_cell.angle_gamma   90.00
#
_symmetry.space_group_name_H-M   'P 1'
#
loop_
_entity.id
_entity.type
_entity.pdbx_description
1 polymer ?
#
loop_
_entity_poly.entity_id
_entity_poly.type
_entity_poly.pdbx_seq_one_letter_code
_entity_poly.pdbx_strand_id
1 'polypeptide(L)'
;MVADPGAEIDLLAMTGRFDLIRAYLKFLHDRFDTVITSVHHAGITIPLLEEENIPVDGYLTTVNRPGTFMFPTRDMVIDVIRNVNKPVIAIKPMAGGRYLGQKAFEYVFNEVGVQASMFGMGTLEQVRETTTAARQVLGVA
;
A
#
# COMPACT_ATOMS: atom_id res chain seq x y z
N MET A 1 10.44 12.32 -8.85
CA MET A 1 10.66 11.75 -7.48
C MET A 1 9.29 11.46 -6.85
N VAL A 2 9.18 10.48 -5.94
CA VAL A 2 7.92 10.13 -5.25
C VAL A 2 7.90 10.69 -3.84
N ALA A 3 6.78 11.26 -3.41
CA ALA A 3 6.53 11.67 -2.03
C ALA A 3 5.35 10.90 -1.41
N ASP A 4 5.38 10.78 -0.08
CA ASP A 4 4.33 10.21 0.74
C ASP A 4 4.10 11.13 1.94
N PRO A 5 2.88 11.67 2.15
CA PRO A 5 2.56 12.53 3.29
C PRO A 5 2.60 11.78 4.63
N GLY A 6 2.65 10.45 4.65
CA GLY A 6 2.75 9.65 5.87
C GLY A 6 1.39 9.27 6.47
N ALA A 7 1.44 8.76 7.71
CA ALA A 7 0.27 8.21 8.41
C ALA A 7 -0.76 9.27 8.82
N GLU A 8 -0.39 10.55 8.78
CA GLU A 8 -1.25 11.69 9.11
C GLU A 8 -2.53 11.72 8.28
N ILE A 9 -2.50 11.17 7.06
CA ILE A 9 -3.68 11.05 6.19
C ILE A 9 -4.79 10.22 6.82
N ASP A 10 -4.47 9.13 7.54
CA ASP A 10 -5.49 8.33 8.24
C ASP A 10 -6.24 9.18 9.27
N LEU A 11 -5.50 9.95 10.08
CA LEU A 11 -6.08 10.81 11.13
C LEU A 11 -6.92 11.95 10.53
N LEU A 12 -6.39 12.64 9.52
CA LEU A 12 -7.07 13.75 8.89
C LEU A 12 -8.34 13.31 8.16
N ALA A 13 -8.32 12.17 7.47
CA ALA A 13 -9.49 11.63 6.79
C ALA A 13 -10.57 11.23 7.79
N MET A 14 -10.21 10.52 8.87
CA MET A 14 -11.15 10.11 9.91
C MET A 14 -11.79 11.28 10.65
N THR A 15 -11.11 12.43 10.74
CA THR A 15 -11.64 13.65 11.38
C THR A 15 -12.35 14.58 10.41
N GLY A 16 -12.49 14.20 9.13
CA GLY A 16 -13.13 15.01 8.09
C GLY A 16 -12.31 16.24 7.67
N ARG A 17 -11.02 16.33 8.04
CA ARG A 17 -10.12 17.45 7.70
C ARG A 17 -9.50 17.31 6.30
N PHE A 18 -10.35 17.05 5.31
CA PHE A 18 -9.95 16.93 3.91
C PHE A 18 -9.37 18.23 3.35
N ASP A 19 -9.73 19.38 3.91
CA ASP A 19 -9.11 20.68 3.63
C ASP A 19 -7.59 20.67 3.89
N LEU A 20 -7.17 20.11 5.02
CA LEU A 20 -5.75 19.98 5.38
C LEU A 20 -5.03 18.97 4.51
N ILE A 21 -5.69 17.85 4.18
CA ILE A 21 -5.15 16.86 3.25
C ILE A 21 -4.85 17.52 1.91
N ARG A 22 -5.81 18.26 1.34
CA ARG A 22 -5.61 18.94 0.05
C ARG A 22 -4.51 19.98 0.11
N ALA A 23 -4.46 20.77 1.19
CA ALA A 23 -3.39 21.76 1.37
C ALA A 23 -2.00 21.09 1.39
N TYR A 24 -1.88 19.96 2.09
CA TYR A 24 -0.62 19.24 2.17
C TYR A 24 -0.24 18.55 0.86
N LEU A 25 -1.18 17.86 0.22
CA LEU A 25 -0.93 17.24 -1.09
C LEU A 25 -0.60 18.28 -2.15
N LYS A 26 -1.24 19.46 -2.14
CA LYS A 26 -0.86 20.57 -3.01
C LYS A 26 0.60 20.97 -2.79
N PHE A 27 1.02 21.14 -1.54
CA PHE A 27 2.40 21.47 -1.21
C PHE A 27 3.39 20.42 -1.75
N LEU A 28 3.04 19.13 -1.71
CA LEU A 28 3.86 18.04 -2.24
C LEU A 28 3.87 18.01 -3.78
N HIS A 29 2.72 18.14 -4.42
CA HIS A 29 2.60 18.17 -5.89
C HIS A 29 3.34 19.34 -6.52
N ASP A 30 3.48 20.47 -5.83
CA ASP A 30 4.31 21.59 -6.30
C ASP A 30 5.83 21.26 -6.32
N ARG A 31 6.26 20.08 -5.81
CA ARG A 31 7.68 19.68 -5.62
C ARG A 31 8.02 18.28 -6.15
N PHE A 32 7.03 17.41 -6.32
CA PHE A 32 7.21 16.02 -6.68
C PHE A 32 6.25 15.64 -7.80
N ASP A 33 6.72 14.86 -8.77
CA ASP A 33 5.92 14.41 -9.92
C ASP A 33 4.88 13.36 -9.56
N THR A 34 5.05 12.71 -8.40
CA THR A 34 4.17 11.64 -7.93
C THR A 34 4.03 11.72 -6.42
N VAL A 35 2.80 11.76 -5.95
CA VAL A 35 2.45 11.77 -4.53
C VAL A 35 1.51 10.60 -4.27
N ILE A 36 2.06 9.55 -3.66
CA ILE A 36 1.28 8.43 -3.12
C ILE A 36 0.92 8.71 -1.67
N THR A 37 0.04 7.90 -1.06
CA THR A 37 -0.20 7.98 0.38
C THR A 37 -0.13 6.62 1.06
N SER A 38 0.63 6.55 2.14
CA SER A 38 0.54 5.46 3.12
C SER A 38 -0.81 5.48 3.82
N VAL A 39 -1.44 4.31 3.93
CA VAL A 39 -2.73 4.12 4.60
C VAL A 39 -2.71 2.87 5.46
N HIS A 40 -2.93 3.02 6.77
CA HIS A 40 -3.01 1.91 7.72
C HIS A 40 -4.43 1.34 7.81
N HIS A 41 -5.45 2.20 7.70
CA HIS A 41 -6.86 1.82 7.77
C HIS A 41 -7.49 1.77 6.37
N ALA A 42 -6.87 1.03 5.46
CA ALA A 42 -7.24 1.04 4.04
C ALA A 42 -8.71 0.69 3.77
N GLY A 43 -9.33 -0.16 4.58
CA GLY A 43 -10.74 -0.48 4.44
C GLY A 43 -11.70 0.69 4.75
N ILE A 44 -11.20 1.79 5.30
CA ILE A 44 -11.98 3.00 5.62
C ILE A 44 -11.40 4.24 4.92
N THR A 45 -10.11 4.49 5.09
CA THR A 45 -9.46 5.71 4.62
C THR A 45 -9.47 5.80 3.10
N ILE A 46 -9.15 4.73 2.37
CA ILE A 46 -9.16 4.78 0.90
C ILE A 46 -10.55 5.12 0.35
N PRO A 47 -11.66 4.47 0.78
CA PRO A 47 -13.00 4.89 0.41
C PRO A 47 -13.30 6.38 0.64
N LEU A 48 -12.94 6.92 1.81
CA LEU A 48 -13.13 8.34 2.12
C LEU A 48 -12.34 9.25 1.18
N LEU A 49 -11.09 8.89 0.87
CA LEU A 49 -10.25 9.66 -0.05
C LEU A 49 -10.78 9.60 -1.50
N GLU A 50 -11.33 8.47 -1.92
CA GLU A 50 -11.95 8.32 -3.24
C GLU A 50 -13.28 9.10 -3.34
N GLU A 51 -14.15 9.00 -2.33
CA GLU A 51 -15.43 9.74 -2.26
C GLU A 51 -15.22 11.25 -2.31
N GLU A 52 -14.24 11.74 -1.56
CA GLU A 52 -13.86 13.15 -1.55
C GLU A 52 -13.01 13.55 -2.76
N ASN A 53 -12.68 12.65 -3.70
CA ASN A 53 -11.83 12.97 -4.85
C ASN A 53 -10.50 13.63 -4.42
N ILE A 54 -9.80 13.00 -3.46
CA ILE A 54 -8.49 13.46 -3.00
C ILE A 54 -7.42 13.13 -4.06
N PRO A 55 -6.57 14.10 -4.45
CA PRO A 55 -5.64 13.95 -5.57
C PRO A 55 -4.34 13.25 -5.15
N VAL A 56 -4.41 11.97 -4.83
CA VAL A 56 -3.24 11.08 -4.68
C VAL A 56 -3.09 10.20 -5.92
N ASP A 57 -1.86 9.87 -6.29
CA ASP A 57 -1.53 9.09 -7.49
C ASP A 57 -1.57 7.57 -7.25
N GLY A 58 -1.57 7.16 -5.99
CA GLY A 58 -1.58 5.75 -5.61
C GLY A 58 -1.60 5.56 -4.09
N TYR A 59 -1.84 4.31 -3.70
CA TYR A 59 -1.95 3.92 -2.29
C TYR A 59 -0.83 2.97 -1.90
N LEU A 60 -0.28 3.18 -0.71
CA LEU A 60 0.68 2.27 -0.07
C LEU A 60 0.00 1.69 1.18
N THR A 61 -0.32 0.39 1.18
CA THR A 61 -1.03 -0.22 2.32
C THR A 61 -0.65 -1.68 2.55
N THR A 62 -0.92 -2.19 3.74
CA THR A 62 -0.59 -3.56 4.11
C THR A 62 -1.44 -4.54 3.34
N VAL A 63 -0.79 -5.53 2.72
CA VAL A 63 -1.47 -6.65 2.05
C VAL A 63 -0.69 -7.91 2.32
N ASN A 64 -1.31 -8.90 2.97
CA ASN A 64 -0.70 -10.20 3.25
C ASN A 64 -1.78 -11.23 3.59
N ARG A 65 -1.50 -12.51 3.31
CA ARG A 65 -2.48 -13.60 3.49
C ARG A 65 -3.04 -13.70 4.91
N PRO A 66 -2.21 -13.55 5.98
CA PRO A 66 -2.72 -13.59 7.35
C PRO A 66 -3.61 -12.41 7.77
N GLY A 67 -3.69 -11.32 7.00
CA GLY A 67 -4.42 -10.11 7.43
C GLY A 67 -3.70 -9.27 8.48
N THR A 68 -2.39 -9.49 8.68
CA THR A 68 -1.61 -8.79 9.70
C THR A 68 -1.52 -7.30 9.36
N PHE A 69 -1.99 -6.45 10.29
CA PHE A 69 -2.10 -5.00 10.13
C PHE A 69 -3.04 -4.52 9.01
N MET A 70 -3.91 -5.39 8.49
CA MET A 70 -4.93 -5.01 7.49
C MET A 70 -6.20 -4.57 8.19
N PHE A 71 -6.43 -3.26 8.27
CA PHE A 71 -7.51 -2.67 9.06
C PHE A 71 -8.65 -2.08 8.22
N PRO A 72 -9.91 -2.15 8.70
CA PRO A 72 -10.31 -2.71 10.00
C PRO A 72 -10.38 -4.24 9.98
N THR A 73 -10.62 -4.82 8.81
CA THR A 73 -10.55 -6.26 8.56
C THR A 73 -9.83 -6.52 7.24
N ARG A 74 -9.23 -7.72 7.11
CA ARG A 74 -8.56 -8.14 5.87
C ARG A 74 -9.51 -8.07 4.67
N ASP A 75 -10.73 -8.57 4.84
CA ASP A 75 -11.66 -8.72 3.72
C ASP A 75 -12.12 -7.35 3.19
N MET A 76 -12.39 -6.39 4.09
CA MET A 76 -12.68 -5.00 3.68
C MET A 76 -11.50 -4.37 2.92
N VAL A 77 -10.26 -4.58 3.37
CA VAL A 77 -9.08 -4.06 2.68
C VAL A 77 -8.95 -4.67 1.28
N ILE A 78 -9.17 -5.97 1.14
CA ILE A 78 -9.12 -6.65 -0.18
C ILE A 78 -10.21 -6.10 -1.10
N ASP A 79 -11.43 -5.93 -0.59
CA ASP A 79 -12.54 -5.40 -1.38
C ASP A 79 -12.24 -3.99 -1.88
N VAL A 80 -11.68 -3.13 -1.03
CA VAL A 80 -11.23 -1.78 -1.43
C VAL A 80 -10.16 -1.85 -2.52
N ILE A 81 -9.11 -2.66 -2.32
CA ILE A 81 -7.99 -2.77 -3.27
C ILE A 81 -8.46 -3.25 -4.65
N ARG A 82 -9.44 -4.16 -4.68
CA ARG A 82 -9.98 -4.70 -5.94
C ARG A 82 -10.88 -3.71 -6.70
N ASN A 83 -11.42 -2.70 -6.02
CA ASN A 83 -12.38 -1.78 -6.60
C ASN A 83 -11.84 -0.36 -6.80
N VAL A 84 -10.63 -0.05 -6.31
CA VAL A 84 -10.01 1.26 -6.51
C VAL A 84 -9.30 1.34 -7.87
N ASN A 85 -9.45 2.46 -8.56
CA ASN A 85 -8.86 2.65 -9.89
C ASN A 85 -7.38 3.05 -9.84
N LYS A 86 -6.93 3.59 -8.70
CA LYS A 86 -5.54 4.02 -8.50
C LYS A 86 -4.65 2.83 -8.15
N PRO A 87 -3.37 2.83 -8.57
CA PRO A 87 -2.45 1.74 -8.28
C PRO A 87 -2.25 1.59 -6.77
N VAL A 88 -2.16 0.33 -6.33
CA VAL A 88 -1.87 -0.06 -4.95
C VAL A 88 -0.49 -0.72 -4.89
N ILE A 89 0.31 -0.26 -3.95
CA ILE A 89 1.59 -0.83 -3.57
C ILE A 89 1.39 -1.56 -2.24
N ALA A 90 1.56 -2.88 -2.24
CA ALA A 90 1.49 -3.66 -1.02
C ALA A 90 2.74 -3.45 -0.14
N ILE A 91 2.55 -3.18 1.14
CA ILE A 91 3.60 -3.30 2.16
C ILE A 91 3.37 -4.51 3.05
N LYS A 92 4.46 -4.93 3.70
CA LYS A 92 4.47 -6.07 4.61
C LYS A 92 3.88 -7.35 3.98
N PRO A 93 4.24 -7.71 2.72
CA PRO A 93 3.72 -8.91 2.06
C PRO A 93 3.95 -10.19 2.88
N MET A 94 4.99 -10.19 3.71
CA MET A 94 5.40 -11.32 4.54
C MET A 94 4.87 -11.32 5.98
N ALA A 95 3.90 -10.46 6.31
CA ALA A 95 3.26 -10.40 7.63
C ALA A 95 4.26 -10.27 8.81
N GLY A 96 5.33 -9.49 8.62
CA GLY A 96 6.41 -9.32 9.61
C GLY A 96 7.18 -10.62 9.89
N GLY A 97 7.42 -11.44 8.86
CA GLY A 97 8.18 -12.69 8.96
C GLY A 97 7.34 -13.94 9.20
N ARG A 98 6.01 -13.82 9.32
CA ARG A 98 5.10 -14.94 9.59
C ARG A 98 4.67 -15.70 8.32
N TYR A 99 4.84 -15.08 7.15
CA TYR A 99 4.40 -15.63 5.88
C TYR A 99 5.47 -15.38 4.81
N LEU A 100 6.47 -16.27 4.72
CA LEU A 100 7.67 -16.07 3.90
C LEU A 100 7.62 -16.83 2.55
N GLY A 101 8.55 -16.50 1.67
CA GLY A 101 8.79 -17.19 0.39
C GLY A 101 7.84 -16.77 -0.73
N GLN A 102 7.84 -17.53 -1.83
CA GLN A 102 7.05 -17.25 -3.03
C GLN A 102 5.55 -17.06 -2.73
N LYS A 103 4.98 -17.89 -1.85
CA LYS A 103 3.55 -17.82 -1.46
C LYS A 103 3.11 -16.43 -0.98
N ALA A 104 4.02 -15.65 -0.36
CA ALA A 104 3.71 -14.29 0.07
C ALA A 104 3.45 -13.37 -1.13
N PHE A 105 4.24 -13.54 -2.19
CA PHE A 105 4.15 -12.77 -3.42
C PHE A 105 3.07 -13.31 -4.36
N GLU A 106 2.84 -14.63 -4.41
CA GLU A 106 1.70 -15.21 -5.14
C GLU A 106 0.38 -14.64 -4.63
N TYR A 107 0.22 -14.56 -3.31
CA TYR A 107 -0.98 -13.96 -2.73
C TYR A 107 -1.15 -12.50 -3.14
N VAL A 108 -0.09 -11.70 -2.98
CA VAL A 108 -0.14 -10.26 -3.21
C VAL A 108 -0.35 -9.92 -4.69
N PHE A 109 0.41 -10.56 -5.60
CA PHE A 109 0.35 -10.27 -7.03
C PHE A 109 -0.76 -11.03 -7.76
N ASN A 110 -0.97 -12.31 -7.49
CA ASN A 110 -1.87 -13.14 -8.29
C ASN A 110 -3.28 -13.23 -7.67
N GLU A 111 -3.39 -13.33 -6.34
CA GLU A 111 -4.72 -13.47 -5.69
C GLU A 111 -5.38 -12.13 -5.38
N VAL A 112 -4.59 -11.14 -4.93
CA VAL A 112 -5.11 -9.79 -4.64
C VAL A 112 -5.03 -8.89 -5.87
N GLY A 113 -3.94 -8.94 -6.64
CA GLY A 113 -3.80 -8.19 -7.89
C GLY A 113 -3.20 -6.79 -7.71
N VAL A 114 -2.33 -6.56 -6.72
CA VAL A 114 -1.67 -5.25 -6.56
C VAL A 114 -0.60 -5.01 -7.63
N GLN A 115 -0.32 -3.75 -7.95
CA GLN A 115 0.62 -3.37 -9.02
C GLN A 115 2.08 -3.47 -8.59
N ALA A 116 2.37 -3.31 -7.31
CA ALA A 116 3.72 -3.42 -6.78
C ALA A 116 3.74 -3.90 -5.33
N SER A 117 4.91 -4.31 -4.85
CA SER A 117 5.13 -4.68 -3.46
C SER A 117 6.45 -4.10 -2.94
N MET A 118 6.41 -3.55 -1.74
CA MET A 118 7.57 -2.99 -1.04
C MET A 118 7.81 -3.74 0.28
N PHE A 119 9.05 -4.16 0.49
CA PHE A 119 9.47 -4.93 1.65
C PHE A 119 10.89 -4.53 2.09
N GLY A 120 11.14 -4.56 3.40
CA GLY A 120 12.44 -4.27 3.99
C GLY A 120 13.10 -5.55 4.52
N MET A 121 14.43 -5.57 4.47
CA MET A 121 15.27 -6.69 4.94
C MET A 121 16.44 -6.18 5.77
N GLY A 122 16.88 -6.98 6.74
CA GLY A 122 17.99 -6.64 7.62
C GLY A 122 19.36 -6.99 7.04
N THR A 123 19.42 -7.92 6.09
CA THR A 123 20.69 -8.41 5.50
C THR A 123 20.64 -8.50 3.98
N LEU A 124 21.81 -8.44 3.33
CA LEU A 124 21.93 -8.62 1.87
C LEU A 124 21.46 -10.00 1.39
N GLU A 125 21.67 -11.03 2.20
CA GLU A 125 21.21 -12.39 1.90
C GLU A 125 19.68 -12.45 1.83
N GLN A 126 19.00 -11.88 2.83
CA GLN A 126 17.55 -11.77 2.86
C GLN A 126 17.00 -10.96 1.69
N VAL A 127 17.69 -9.87 1.30
CA VAL A 127 17.33 -9.09 0.09
C VAL A 127 17.37 -9.98 -1.14
N ARG A 128 18.46 -10.76 -1.35
CA ARG A 128 18.62 -11.62 -2.52
C ARG A 128 17.58 -12.73 -2.57
N GLU A 129 17.38 -13.44 -1.46
CA GLU A 129 16.39 -14.51 -1.35
C GLU A 129 14.98 -13.99 -1.64
N THR A 130 14.58 -12.92 -0.95
CA THR A 130 13.22 -12.37 -1.06
C THR A 130 12.95 -11.79 -2.45
N THR A 131 13.92 -11.05 -3.01
CA THR A 131 13.77 -10.48 -4.35
C THR A 131 13.69 -11.58 -5.40
N THR A 132 14.45 -12.67 -5.24
CA THR A 132 14.38 -13.83 -6.14
C THR A 132 12.99 -14.47 -6.09
N ALA A 133 12.44 -14.69 -4.89
CA ALA A 133 11.09 -15.22 -4.72
C ALA A 133 10.02 -14.33 -5.39
N ALA A 134 10.11 -13.01 -5.24
CA ALA A 134 9.21 -12.07 -5.89
C ALA A 134 9.35 -12.10 -7.43
N ARG A 135 10.58 -12.11 -7.96
CA ARG A 135 10.86 -12.14 -9.41
C ARG A 135 10.35 -13.42 -10.08
N GLN A 136 10.43 -14.56 -9.39
CA GLN A 136 9.91 -15.84 -9.88
C GLN A 136 8.39 -15.76 -10.06
N VAL A 137 7.66 -15.20 -9.11
CA VAL A 137 6.19 -15.01 -9.22
C VAL A 137 5.84 -14.05 -10.35
N LEU A 138 6.63 -12.99 -10.56
CA LEU A 138 6.44 -12.03 -11.64
C LEU A 138 6.90 -12.55 -13.03
N GLY A 139 7.49 -13.74 -13.11
CA GLY A 139 7.97 -14.31 -14.37
C GLY A 139 9.18 -13.56 -14.98
N VAL A 140 9.94 -12.84 -14.16
CA VAL A 140 11.11 -12.04 -14.58
C VAL A 140 12.42 -12.56 -13.97
N ALA A 141 12.43 -13.83 -13.57
CA ALA A 141 13.60 -14.50 -12.97
C ALA A 141 14.69 -14.75 -14.03
#